data_AF-A0A078IWY9-F1
#
_entry.id   AF-A0A078IWY9-F1
#
_cell.length_a   1.000
_cell.length_b   1.000
_cell.length_c   1.000
_cell.angle_alpha   90.00
_cell.angle_beta   90.00
_cell.angle_gamma   90.00
#
_symmetry.space_group_name_H-M   'P 1'
#
loop_
_entity.id
_entity.type
_entity.pdbx_description
1 polymer ?
#
loop_
_entity_poly.entity_id
_entity_poly.type
_entity_poly.pdbx_seq_one_letter_code
_entity_poly.pdbx_strand_id
1 'polypeptide(L)'
;MGVEFVKSGGFEVAPAPFEGKPETNGKVVDKVAIKKAEESPNNNNNNNVLISDVPKDAAEEWPAAKQIRSFYFVKYRHFDDPKIKAKLDVADKELEKLSKARSAVYEQLKAKRAERSELFDLLDPLKTERQGYNTKFDEKRKEMEPLQQALGKLRGNDGGNARGPAICSSEEELNNMIYSYQYRIQHESIPLTEEKQLLKEIRLLEGTRDKVIANEAVRAKIKESMGQKDDIQGQVKLMGAGLDGVKKERQAISARINQLSEKVKAAKDEIQVLENELKTVTEKRDKAYSNIRELRKQRDENNSGFYQGRVVLNKARDLAAQKNIEELEALSNAEVEKFISLWCSKKNFREDYEKRLLPSLDARQLSRDGRMRNPEEKPLIAPPEAPPQAKAVTEVVPKAKAKQQQQQPKEEPVSAPKPDAPAVQKKAKDAAKVKNVVVADEEEEMRKCMVLESRRRRRRWMKRR
;
A
#
# COMPACT_ATOMS: atom_id res chain seq x y z
N MET A 1 42.96 -8.80 -28.88
CA MET A 1 42.67 -9.06 -27.45
C MET A 1 43.06 -7.79 -26.69
N GLY A 2 42.16 -7.00 -26.10
CA GLY A 2 40.70 -7.12 -26.01
C GLY A 2 40.22 -7.35 -24.58
N VAL A 3 39.79 -6.26 -23.92
CA VAL A 3 38.83 -6.16 -22.81
C VAL A 3 38.50 -4.66 -22.66
N GLU A 4 37.22 -4.33 -22.48
CA GLU A 4 36.74 -2.95 -22.26
C GLU A 4 36.43 -2.70 -20.76
N PHE A 5 35.57 -1.71 -20.48
CA PHE A 5 34.98 -1.31 -19.19
C PHE A 5 35.88 -0.46 -18.24
N VAL A 6 35.36 0.63 -17.65
CA VAL A 6 34.12 1.38 -17.97
C VAL A 6 34.22 2.83 -17.51
N LYS A 7 33.44 3.73 -18.13
CA LYS A 7 33.21 5.09 -17.60
C LYS A 7 32.25 5.01 -16.41
N SER A 8 32.74 5.25 -15.19
CA SER A 8 31.88 5.54 -14.05
C SER A 8 31.22 6.91 -14.24
N GLY A 9 29.89 6.93 -14.40
CA GLY A 9 29.12 8.18 -14.50
C GLY A 9 29.25 9.02 -13.23
N GLY A 10 29.27 10.35 -13.38
CA GLY A 10 29.32 11.28 -12.25
C GLY A 10 28.02 11.32 -11.46
N PHE A 11 28.10 11.70 -10.19
CA PHE A 11 26.93 12.07 -9.38
C PHE A 11 26.91 13.60 -9.21
N GLU A 12 25.96 14.26 -9.88
CA GLU A 12 25.75 15.70 -9.73
C GLU A 12 25.25 16.01 -8.31
N VAL A 13 25.96 16.92 -7.63
CA VAL A 13 25.49 17.53 -6.37
C VAL A 13 25.29 19.01 -6.60
N ALA A 14 24.04 19.41 -6.81
CA ALA A 14 23.67 20.81 -6.95
C ALA A 14 23.90 21.57 -5.63
N PRO A 15 24.60 22.73 -5.64
CA PRO A 15 24.74 23.56 -4.45
C PRO A 15 23.43 24.25 -4.10
N ALA A 16 23.13 24.36 -2.80
CA ALA A 16 22.05 25.18 -2.28
C ALA A 16 22.40 26.70 -2.37
N PRO A 17 21.41 27.60 -2.50
CA PRO A 17 21.66 28.98 -2.90
C PRO A 17 22.32 29.82 -1.79
N PHE A 18 23.27 30.66 -2.21
CA PHE A 18 23.82 31.76 -1.41
C PHE A 18 23.09 33.06 -1.80
N GLU A 19 22.58 33.81 -0.82
CA GLU A 19 21.96 35.12 -1.07
C GLU A 19 23.04 36.20 -1.20
N GLY A 20 23.15 36.80 -2.38
CA GLY A 20 24.02 37.95 -2.62
C GLY A 20 23.43 38.87 -3.70
N LYS A 21 23.19 40.13 -3.37
CA LYS A 21 22.82 41.17 -4.34
C LYS A 21 24.10 41.74 -5.01
N PRO A 22 24.07 42.07 -6.32
CA PRO A 22 25.20 42.67 -7.03
C PRO A 22 25.20 44.22 -6.95
N GLU A 23 26.08 44.83 -7.76
CA GLU A 23 26.28 46.27 -8.04
C GLU A 23 27.27 47.02 -7.11
N THR A 24 28.26 47.81 -7.59
CA THR A 24 28.83 47.94 -8.96
C THR A 24 30.26 48.49 -8.95
N ASN A 25 31.04 48.14 -9.99
CA ASN A 25 32.13 48.91 -10.64
C ASN A 25 33.28 49.56 -9.82
N GLY A 26 34.51 49.10 -10.07
CA GLY A 26 35.75 49.72 -9.59
C GLY A 26 37.02 49.24 -10.33
N LYS A 27 37.29 49.80 -11.52
CA LYS A 27 38.56 49.71 -12.28
C LYS A 27 39.78 50.03 -11.35
N VAL A 28 41.01 49.54 -11.53
CA VAL A 28 41.76 49.09 -12.74
C VAL A 28 43.05 48.33 -12.32
N VAL A 29 43.57 47.39 -13.13
CA VAL A 29 45.01 46.97 -13.39
C VAL A 29 45.97 46.80 -12.17
N ASP A 30 46.82 45.77 -12.04
CA ASP A 30 47.57 45.02 -13.06
C ASP A 30 47.81 43.52 -12.73
N LYS A 31 48.51 42.83 -13.64
CA LYS A 31 49.01 41.45 -13.51
C LYS A 31 50.39 41.40 -12.86
N VAL A 32 50.65 40.34 -12.10
CA VAL A 32 51.88 39.52 -12.22
C VAL A 32 51.60 38.14 -11.63
N ALA A 33 52.18 37.09 -12.22
CA ALA A 33 52.07 35.73 -11.72
C ALA A 33 53.38 35.29 -11.06
N ILE A 34 53.31 34.70 -9.87
CA ILE A 34 54.45 34.05 -9.22
C ILE A 34 54.21 32.54 -9.22
N LYS A 35 55.15 31.78 -9.79
CA LYS A 35 55.11 30.32 -9.84
C LYS A 35 55.63 29.71 -8.55
N LYS A 36 55.12 28.53 -8.20
CA LYS A 36 55.68 27.66 -7.17
C LYS A 36 57.08 27.20 -7.59
N ALA A 37 58.03 27.15 -6.65
CA ALA A 37 59.29 26.43 -6.79
C ALA A 37 59.58 25.73 -5.46
N GLU A 38 59.57 24.40 -5.47
CA GLU A 38 60.20 23.57 -4.45
C GLU A 38 61.50 23.06 -5.06
N GLU A 39 62.65 23.29 -4.44
CA GLU A 39 63.84 22.49 -4.74
C GLU A 39 64.84 22.47 -3.59
N SER A 40 65.42 21.28 -3.39
CA SER A 40 66.46 20.95 -2.42
C SER A 40 67.22 19.74 -2.96
N PRO A 41 68.50 19.57 -2.63
CA PRO A 41 69.57 20.57 -2.65
C PRO A 41 70.70 20.07 -3.58
N ASN A 42 71.75 20.86 -3.81
CA ASN A 42 73.05 20.26 -4.11
C ASN A 42 74.24 21.08 -3.60
N ASN A 43 75.35 20.36 -3.41
CA ASN A 43 76.57 20.77 -2.72
C ASN A 43 77.63 21.25 -3.72
N ASN A 44 78.38 22.31 -3.37
CA ASN A 44 79.74 22.50 -3.86
C ASN A 44 80.50 23.52 -2.99
N ASN A 45 81.67 23.11 -2.51
CA ASN A 45 82.63 24.02 -1.85
C ASN A 45 83.36 24.88 -2.88
N ASN A 46 83.70 26.11 -2.51
CA ASN A 46 84.95 26.76 -2.94
C ASN A 46 85.32 27.86 -1.92
N ASN A 47 86.62 28.02 -1.68
CA ASN A 47 87.14 28.84 -0.57
C ASN A 47 87.60 30.24 -1.00
N ASN A 48 87.72 31.09 0.03
CA ASN A 48 88.62 32.24 0.20
C ASN A 48 88.17 33.67 -0.15
N VAL A 49 88.25 34.49 0.91
CA VAL A 49 88.78 35.87 0.96
C VAL A 49 87.95 36.97 0.28
N LEU A 50 87.17 37.68 1.09
CA LEU A 50 87.61 39.01 1.56
C LEU A 50 87.05 39.31 2.96
N ILE A 51 87.61 40.33 3.61
CA ILE A 51 87.38 40.69 5.02
C ILE A 51 86.55 41.98 5.11
N SER A 52 85.91 42.18 6.27
CA SER A 52 85.23 43.41 6.71
C SER A 52 84.13 43.94 5.80
N ASP A 53 82.90 43.47 6.06
CA ASP A 53 81.91 44.39 6.65
C ASP A 53 81.13 43.66 7.75
N VAL A 54 81.28 44.12 8.99
CA VAL A 54 80.52 43.63 10.16
C VAL A 54 79.65 44.79 10.63
N PRO A 55 78.32 44.71 10.45
CA PRO A 55 77.41 45.70 11.01
C PRO A 55 77.53 45.72 12.55
N LYS A 56 78.12 46.79 13.08
CA LYS A 56 78.25 47.01 14.53
C LYS A 56 76.95 47.55 15.16
N ASP A 57 75.83 46.91 14.84
CA ASP A 57 74.52 47.09 15.47
C ASP A 57 73.69 45.81 15.28
N ALA A 58 74.15 44.74 15.93
CA ALA A 58 73.45 43.46 16.04
C ALA A 58 73.22 43.06 17.51
N ALA A 59 73.13 44.07 18.40
CA ALA A 59 73.08 43.92 19.85
C ALA A 59 71.69 44.23 20.47
N GLU A 60 70.81 44.91 19.74
CA GLU A 60 69.39 45.10 19.98
C GLU A 60 68.70 44.91 18.61
N GLU A 61 67.61 44.19 18.41
CA GLU A 61 66.54 43.76 19.33
C GLU A 61 66.25 42.26 19.17
N TRP A 62 66.70 41.41 20.10
CA TRP A 62 66.15 40.05 20.20
C TRP A 62 64.71 40.17 20.70
N PRO A 63 63.69 39.67 19.97
CA PRO A 63 62.30 39.92 20.33
C PRO A 63 62.00 39.34 21.71
N ALA A 64 61.63 40.23 22.64
CA ALA A 64 61.54 39.96 24.08
C ALA A 64 60.88 38.61 24.36
N ALA A 65 61.57 37.77 25.16
CA ALA A 65 61.34 36.33 25.25
C ALA A 65 59.84 35.99 25.34
N LYS A 66 59.28 35.53 24.22
CA LYS A 66 57.83 35.37 24.03
C LYS A 66 57.27 34.50 25.17
N GLN A 67 56.39 35.06 26.00
CA GLN A 67 55.82 34.34 27.14
C GLN A 67 54.84 33.27 26.64
N ILE A 68 55.36 32.08 26.34
CA ILE A 68 54.57 30.91 25.92
C ILE A 68 53.82 30.38 27.15
N ARG A 69 52.59 30.85 27.36
CA ARG A 69 51.65 30.21 28.28
C ARG A 69 51.08 28.95 27.63
N SER A 70 51.07 27.84 28.37
CA SER A 70 50.54 26.56 27.91
C SER A 70 49.43 26.08 28.84
N PHE A 71 48.29 25.72 28.27
CA PHE A 71 47.09 25.27 28.99
C PHE A 71 46.71 23.86 28.55
N TYR A 72 46.29 23.03 29.50
CA TYR A 72 46.16 21.58 29.30
C TYR A 72 44.70 21.13 29.37
N PHE A 73 44.16 20.71 28.23
CA PHE A 73 42.77 20.25 28.12
C PHE A 73 42.68 18.73 27.97
N VAL A 74 41.82 18.11 28.77
CA VAL A 74 41.62 16.65 28.74
C VAL A 74 40.93 16.23 27.45
N LYS A 75 41.61 15.39 26.65
CA LYS A 75 41.15 14.99 25.31
C LYS A 75 40.23 13.77 25.35
N TYR A 76 38.93 14.02 25.49
CA TYR A 76 37.89 13.03 25.15
C TYR A 76 38.07 12.55 23.70
N ARG A 77 37.86 11.25 23.46
CA ARG A 77 37.96 10.62 22.13
C ARG A 77 36.61 10.10 21.66
N HIS A 78 36.36 10.25 20.36
CA HIS A 78 35.29 9.53 19.69
C HIS A 78 35.53 8.03 19.79
N PHE A 79 34.46 7.26 19.91
CA PHE A 79 34.53 5.81 19.98
C PHE A 79 33.39 5.20 19.17
N ASP A 80 33.73 4.40 18.17
CA ASP A 80 32.78 3.66 17.37
C ASP A 80 32.69 2.25 17.91
N ASP A 81 31.82 2.05 18.91
CA ASP A 81 31.47 0.76 19.50
C ASP A 81 31.29 -0.31 18.39
N PRO A 82 32.20 -1.29 18.24
CA PRO A 82 32.08 -2.28 17.16
C PRO A 82 30.78 -3.09 17.27
N LYS A 83 30.28 -3.25 18.50
CA LYS A 83 29.01 -3.91 18.82
C LYS A 83 27.78 -3.08 18.38
N ILE A 84 27.82 -1.76 18.49
CA ILE A 84 26.72 -0.89 18.01
C ILE A 84 26.79 -0.76 16.48
N LYS A 85 28.01 -0.62 15.92
CA LYS A 85 28.22 -0.59 14.47
C LYS A 85 27.72 -1.88 13.80
N ALA A 86 28.09 -3.06 14.30
CA ALA A 86 27.60 -4.32 13.77
C ALA A 86 26.07 -4.48 13.88
N LYS A 87 25.45 -3.99 14.96
CA LYS A 87 23.97 -3.95 15.09
C LYS A 87 23.32 -3.03 14.05
N LEU A 88 23.90 -1.86 13.78
CA LEU A 88 23.45 -0.96 12.72
C LEU A 88 23.63 -1.61 11.33
N ASP A 89 24.80 -2.18 11.04
CA ASP A 89 25.10 -2.86 9.77
C ASP A 89 24.19 -4.07 9.50
N VAL A 90 23.60 -4.68 10.54
CA VAL A 90 22.55 -5.71 10.41
C VAL A 90 21.18 -5.08 10.23
N ALA A 91 20.80 -4.11 11.07
CA ALA A 91 19.48 -3.48 11.02
C ALA A 91 19.24 -2.68 9.73
N ASP A 92 20.22 -1.96 9.21
CA ASP A 92 20.14 -1.25 7.92
C ASP A 92 19.97 -2.27 6.74
N LYS A 93 20.60 -3.45 6.80
CA LYS A 93 20.38 -4.55 5.83
C LYS A 93 18.99 -5.19 5.94
N GLU A 94 18.43 -5.26 7.15
CA GLU A 94 17.03 -5.69 7.35
C GLU A 94 16.04 -4.64 6.83
N LEU A 95 16.30 -3.35 7.08
CA LEU A 95 15.51 -2.25 6.55
C LEU A 95 15.52 -2.22 5.01
N GLU A 96 16.66 -2.50 4.37
CA GLU A 96 16.74 -2.69 2.92
C GLU A 96 15.84 -3.84 2.43
N LYS A 97 15.95 -5.03 3.04
CA LYS A 97 15.14 -6.20 2.68
C LYS A 97 13.64 -5.92 2.83
N LEU A 98 13.24 -5.31 3.95
CA LEU A 98 11.86 -4.92 4.22
C LEU A 98 11.37 -3.83 3.26
N SER A 99 12.23 -2.90 2.86
CA SER A 99 11.89 -1.86 1.87
C SER A 99 11.70 -2.46 0.47
N LYS A 100 12.59 -3.38 0.05
CA LYS A 100 12.48 -4.13 -1.21
C LYS A 100 11.22 -5.00 -1.26
N ALA A 101 10.90 -5.69 -0.16
CA ALA A 101 9.64 -6.44 0.00
C ALA A 101 8.41 -5.52 -0.07
N ARG A 102 8.45 -4.35 0.59
CA ARG A 102 7.37 -3.36 0.55
C ARG A 102 7.10 -2.84 -0.87
N SER A 103 8.14 -2.59 -1.66
CA SER A 103 7.97 -2.20 -3.08
C SER A 103 7.42 -3.34 -3.94
N ALA A 104 7.81 -4.59 -3.71
CA ALA A 104 7.30 -5.73 -4.45
C ALA A 104 5.78 -5.92 -4.24
N VAL A 105 5.34 -5.93 -2.97
CA VAL A 105 3.90 -6.01 -2.62
C VAL A 105 3.12 -4.80 -3.17
N TYR A 106 3.71 -3.60 -3.17
CA TYR A 106 3.08 -2.40 -3.72
C TYR A 106 2.86 -2.47 -5.23
N GLU A 107 3.85 -2.94 -6.00
CA GLU A 107 3.70 -3.10 -7.46
C GLU A 107 2.75 -4.25 -7.82
N GLN A 108 2.73 -5.36 -7.05
CA GLN A 108 1.72 -6.42 -7.19
C GLN A 108 0.30 -5.89 -6.93
N LEU A 109 0.11 -5.13 -5.86
CA LEU A 109 -1.17 -4.48 -5.51
C LEU A 109 -1.62 -3.48 -6.58
N LYS A 110 -0.68 -2.76 -7.19
CA LYS A 110 -0.92 -1.82 -8.30
C LYS A 110 -1.32 -2.56 -9.58
N ALA A 111 -0.63 -3.65 -9.92
CA ALA A 111 -0.99 -4.52 -11.05
C ALA A 111 -2.38 -5.15 -10.87
N LYS A 112 -2.69 -5.67 -9.68
CA LYS A 112 -4.03 -6.23 -9.37
C LYS A 112 -5.14 -5.17 -9.40
N ARG A 113 -4.85 -3.93 -9.01
CA ARG A 113 -5.78 -2.80 -9.20
C ARG A 113 -6.00 -2.46 -10.68
N ALA A 114 -4.99 -2.59 -11.53
CA ALA A 114 -5.10 -2.39 -12.99
C ALA A 114 -5.94 -3.50 -13.65
N GLU A 115 -5.64 -4.77 -13.36
CA GLU A 115 -6.44 -5.94 -13.80
C GLU A 115 -7.92 -5.76 -13.39
N ARG A 116 -8.17 -5.29 -12.17
CA ARG A 116 -9.55 -5.01 -11.72
C ARG A 116 -10.23 -3.91 -12.53
N SER A 117 -9.54 -2.83 -12.93
CA SER A 117 -10.13 -1.81 -13.81
C SER A 117 -10.41 -2.36 -15.21
N GLU A 118 -9.49 -3.11 -15.82
CA GLU A 118 -9.70 -3.75 -17.13
C GLU A 118 -10.92 -4.69 -17.11
N LEU A 119 -11.12 -5.43 -16.02
CA LEU A 119 -12.31 -6.25 -15.80
C LEU A 119 -13.60 -5.42 -15.61
N PHE A 120 -13.53 -4.18 -15.11
CA PHE A 120 -14.67 -3.26 -15.06
C PHE A 120 -14.99 -2.66 -16.44
N ASP A 121 -13.96 -2.25 -17.20
CA ASP A 121 -14.09 -1.69 -18.54
C ASP A 121 -14.72 -2.70 -19.53
N LEU A 122 -14.47 -4.00 -19.33
CA LEU A 122 -15.15 -5.09 -20.06
C LEU A 122 -16.56 -5.41 -19.54
N LEU A 123 -16.84 -5.16 -18.26
CA LEU A 123 -18.08 -5.53 -17.59
C LEU A 123 -19.21 -4.50 -17.78
N ASP A 124 -18.87 -3.21 -17.80
CA ASP A 124 -19.85 -2.12 -17.92
C ASP A 124 -20.56 -2.03 -19.28
N PRO A 125 -19.93 -2.20 -20.46
CA PRO A 125 -20.67 -2.30 -21.72
C PRO A 125 -21.59 -3.52 -21.78
N LEU A 126 -21.23 -4.65 -21.14
CA LEU A 126 -22.13 -5.80 -21.05
C LEU A 126 -23.33 -5.51 -20.14
N LYS A 127 -23.18 -4.72 -19.07
CA LYS A 127 -24.31 -4.29 -18.23
C LYS A 127 -25.30 -3.43 -19.02
N THR A 128 -24.82 -2.46 -19.80
CA THR A 128 -25.69 -1.59 -20.61
C THR A 128 -26.33 -2.36 -21.77
N GLU A 129 -25.59 -3.27 -22.42
CA GLU A 129 -26.14 -4.21 -23.39
C GLU A 129 -27.29 -5.03 -22.77
N ARG A 130 -27.07 -5.66 -21.60
CA ARG A 130 -28.10 -6.41 -20.87
C ARG A 130 -29.30 -5.56 -20.45
N GLN A 131 -29.13 -4.27 -20.22
CA GLN A 131 -30.25 -3.33 -19.99
C GLN A 131 -31.04 -3.10 -21.27
N GLY A 132 -30.37 -2.86 -22.42
CA GLY A 132 -31.03 -2.77 -23.73
C GLY A 132 -31.74 -4.06 -24.15
N TYR A 133 -31.25 -5.23 -23.73
CA TYR A 133 -31.97 -6.50 -23.88
C TYR A 133 -33.23 -6.61 -23.00
N ASN A 134 -33.31 -5.92 -21.86
CA ASN A 134 -34.55 -5.82 -21.11
C ASN A 134 -35.55 -4.88 -21.81
N THR A 135 -35.11 -3.70 -22.29
CA THR A 135 -36.04 -2.75 -22.94
C THR A 135 -36.65 -3.35 -24.21
N LYS A 136 -35.84 -3.94 -25.09
CA LYS A 136 -36.31 -4.70 -26.28
C LYS A 136 -37.32 -5.80 -25.92
N PHE A 137 -37.12 -6.47 -24.79
CA PHE A 137 -38.02 -7.53 -24.31
C PHE A 137 -39.34 -6.96 -23.81
N ASP A 138 -39.32 -5.87 -23.04
CA ASP A 138 -40.51 -5.21 -22.52
C ASP A 138 -41.30 -4.46 -23.61
N GLU A 139 -40.62 -3.92 -24.63
CA GLU A 139 -41.21 -3.40 -25.87
C GLU A 139 -41.98 -4.50 -26.60
N LYS A 140 -41.32 -5.62 -26.94
CA LYS A 140 -41.95 -6.76 -27.63
C LYS A 140 -43.05 -7.43 -26.80
N ARG A 141 -42.98 -7.38 -25.47
CA ARG A 141 -44.08 -7.78 -24.59
C ARG A 141 -45.30 -6.86 -24.75
N LYS A 142 -45.11 -5.54 -24.71
CA LYS A 142 -46.19 -4.55 -24.90
C LYS A 142 -46.85 -4.66 -26.27
N GLU A 143 -46.08 -4.97 -27.32
CA GLU A 143 -46.62 -5.22 -28.66
C GLU A 143 -47.49 -6.51 -28.72
N MET A 144 -47.09 -7.58 -28.03
CA MET A 144 -47.89 -8.82 -27.99
C MET A 144 -49.13 -8.73 -27.11
N GLU A 145 -49.12 -7.91 -26.06
CA GLU A 145 -50.21 -7.81 -25.09
C GLU A 145 -51.60 -7.57 -25.73
N PRO A 146 -51.81 -6.57 -26.62
CA PRO A 146 -53.12 -6.36 -27.25
C PRO A 146 -53.55 -7.54 -28.14
N LEU A 147 -52.62 -8.21 -28.82
CA LEU A 147 -52.90 -9.41 -29.61
C LEU A 147 -53.33 -10.59 -28.71
N GLN A 148 -52.70 -10.74 -27.54
CA GLN A 148 -53.09 -11.74 -26.55
C GLN A 148 -54.44 -11.43 -25.90
N GLN A 149 -54.76 -10.15 -25.65
CA GLN A 149 -56.08 -9.71 -25.19
C GLN A 149 -57.16 -9.95 -26.27
N ALA A 150 -56.84 -9.72 -27.56
CA ALA A 150 -57.72 -10.00 -28.69
C ALA A 150 -57.98 -11.52 -28.84
N LEU A 151 -56.94 -12.34 -28.81
CA LEU A 151 -57.08 -13.81 -28.77
C LEU A 151 -57.88 -14.29 -27.55
N GLY A 152 -57.70 -13.66 -26.38
CA GLY A 152 -58.50 -13.96 -25.19
C GLY A 152 -60.00 -13.74 -25.42
N LYS A 153 -60.37 -12.63 -26.08
CA LYS A 153 -61.77 -12.33 -26.46
C LYS A 153 -62.28 -13.28 -27.56
N LEU A 154 -61.47 -13.57 -28.59
CA LEU A 154 -61.80 -14.53 -29.67
C LEU A 154 -61.85 -16.00 -29.21
N ARG A 155 -61.34 -16.31 -28.01
CA ARG A 155 -61.46 -17.61 -27.33
C ARG A 155 -62.64 -17.66 -26.36
N GLY A 156 -63.42 -16.58 -26.26
CA GLY A 156 -64.61 -16.51 -25.42
C GLY A 156 -65.62 -17.60 -25.80
N ASN A 157 -65.97 -18.41 -24.79
CA ASN A 157 -66.92 -19.52 -24.79
C ASN A 157 -66.54 -20.85 -25.47
N ASP A 158 -65.53 -20.92 -26.35
CA ASP A 158 -65.05 -22.19 -26.96
C ASP A 158 -64.27 -23.10 -25.95
N GLY A 159 -64.41 -22.87 -24.64
CA GLY A 159 -63.38 -23.10 -23.62
C GLY A 159 -63.74 -24.02 -22.44
N GLY A 160 -64.80 -24.82 -22.54
CA GLY A 160 -64.97 -26.09 -21.81
C GLY A 160 -65.06 -26.11 -20.26
N ASN A 161 -64.90 -25.01 -19.52
CA ASN A 161 -64.90 -25.06 -18.04
C ASN A 161 -65.59 -23.87 -17.33
N ALA A 162 -66.60 -23.26 -17.94
CA ALA A 162 -67.54 -22.37 -17.28
C ALA A 162 -68.93 -23.02 -17.25
N ARG A 163 -69.56 -23.12 -16.06
CA ARG A 163 -70.91 -23.68 -15.90
C ARG A 163 -71.98 -22.67 -16.34
N GLY A 164 -72.20 -22.58 -17.64
CA GLY A 164 -73.27 -21.79 -18.25
C GLY A 164 -73.60 -22.29 -19.67
N PRO A 165 -74.73 -21.87 -20.26
CA PRO A 165 -75.10 -22.24 -21.62
C PRO A 165 -74.03 -21.83 -22.65
N ALA A 166 -73.91 -22.60 -23.72
CA ALA A 166 -73.10 -22.22 -24.86
C ALA A 166 -73.75 -21.04 -25.59
N ILE A 167 -73.19 -19.84 -25.45
CA ILE A 167 -73.56 -18.65 -26.21
C ILE A 167 -73.19 -18.90 -27.68
N CYS A 168 -74.15 -18.79 -28.59
CA CYS A 168 -73.93 -18.98 -30.03
C CYS A 168 -72.93 -17.97 -30.61
N SER A 169 -72.28 -18.31 -31.73
CA SER A 169 -71.20 -17.50 -32.32
C SER A 169 -71.72 -16.27 -33.05
N SER A 170 -72.94 -16.33 -33.57
CA SER A 170 -73.66 -15.26 -34.28
C SER A 170 -75.16 -15.28 -33.96
N GLU A 171 -75.84 -14.16 -34.23
CA GLU A 171 -77.30 -14.08 -34.19
C GLU A 171 -77.96 -15.01 -35.22
N GLU A 172 -77.29 -15.30 -36.34
CA GLU A 172 -77.76 -16.30 -37.32
C GLU A 172 -77.75 -17.72 -36.74
N GLU A 173 -76.67 -18.15 -36.05
CA GLU A 173 -76.64 -19.45 -35.35
C GLU A 173 -77.74 -19.55 -34.29
N LEU A 174 -77.96 -18.48 -33.52
CA LEU A 174 -79.01 -18.42 -32.51
C LEU A 174 -80.41 -18.55 -33.13
N ASN A 175 -80.71 -17.78 -34.19
CA ASN A 175 -81.98 -17.83 -34.88
C ASN A 175 -82.23 -19.21 -35.52
N ASN A 176 -81.21 -19.80 -36.15
CA ASN A 176 -81.31 -21.15 -36.73
C ASN A 176 -81.57 -22.22 -35.65
N MET A 177 -80.94 -22.11 -34.47
CA MET A 177 -81.16 -23.03 -33.36
C MET A 177 -82.58 -22.89 -32.77
N ILE A 178 -83.03 -21.66 -32.52
CA ILE A 178 -84.41 -21.37 -32.07
C ILE A 178 -85.43 -21.88 -33.10
N TYR A 179 -85.22 -21.59 -34.39
CA TYR A 179 -86.08 -22.05 -35.48
C TYR A 179 -86.12 -23.58 -35.54
N SER A 180 -84.99 -24.27 -35.37
CA SER A 180 -84.96 -25.73 -35.33
C SER A 180 -85.82 -26.28 -34.19
N TYR A 181 -85.75 -25.71 -32.99
CA TYR A 181 -86.55 -26.16 -31.85
C TYR A 181 -88.05 -25.85 -32.04
N GLN A 182 -88.39 -24.70 -32.63
CA GLN A 182 -89.77 -24.37 -32.99
C GLN A 182 -90.33 -25.30 -34.07
N TYR A 183 -89.55 -25.60 -35.11
CA TYR A 183 -89.92 -26.54 -36.18
C TYR A 183 -90.18 -27.95 -35.62
N ARG A 184 -89.31 -28.43 -34.72
CA ARG A 184 -89.49 -29.73 -34.06
C ARG A 184 -90.77 -29.78 -33.22
N ILE A 185 -91.07 -28.74 -32.44
CA ILE A 185 -92.35 -28.62 -31.69
C ILE A 185 -93.57 -28.63 -32.64
N GLN A 186 -93.47 -28.04 -33.83
CA GLN A 186 -94.59 -27.89 -34.76
C GLN A 186 -94.82 -29.11 -35.67
N HIS A 187 -93.81 -29.93 -35.92
CA HIS A 187 -93.84 -30.97 -36.96
C HIS A 187 -93.38 -32.38 -36.52
N GLU A 188 -92.75 -32.54 -35.36
CA GLU A 188 -92.44 -33.85 -34.79
C GLU A 188 -93.45 -34.23 -33.69
N SER A 189 -93.82 -35.51 -33.57
CA SER A 189 -94.72 -36.00 -32.53
C SER A 189 -93.98 -36.21 -31.19
N ILE A 190 -93.66 -35.09 -30.53
CA ILE A 190 -92.83 -35.04 -29.32
C ILE A 190 -93.67 -35.23 -28.04
N PRO A 191 -93.19 -35.96 -27.01
CA PRO A 191 -93.90 -36.09 -25.74
C PRO A 191 -93.84 -34.78 -24.92
N LEU A 192 -94.92 -34.52 -24.17
CA LEU A 192 -95.14 -33.31 -23.36
C LEU A 192 -93.99 -32.95 -22.39
N THR A 193 -93.15 -33.93 -22.02
CA THR A 193 -91.94 -33.73 -21.20
C THR A 193 -90.80 -33.05 -21.96
N GLU A 194 -90.58 -33.44 -23.22
CA GLU A 194 -89.54 -32.91 -24.11
C GLU A 194 -89.97 -31.57 -24.71
N GLU A 195 -91.25 -31.41 -25.08
CA GLU A 195 -91.83 -30.12 -25.46
C GLU A 195 -91.58 -29.05 -24.37
N LYS A 196 -91.83 -29.41 -23.10
CA LYS A 196 -91.56 -28.55 -21.93
C LYS A 196 -90.07 -28.38 -21.59
N GLN A 197 -89.17 -29.11 -22.25
CA GLN A 197 -87.72 -28.87 -22.20
C GLN A 197 -87.32 -27.91 -23.32
N LEU A 198 -87.71 -28.18 -24.57
CA LEU A 198 -87.46 -27.30 -25.72
C LEU A 198 -88.01 -25.88 -25.50
N LEU A 199 -89.22 -25.73 -24.94
CA LEU A 199 -89.78 -24.41 -24.58
C LEU A 199 -89.01 -23.67 -23.48
N LYS A 200 -88.26 -24.37 -22.62
CA LYS A 200 -87.34 -23.73 -21.66
C LYS A 200 -86.03 -23.36 -22.34
N GLU A 201 -85.54 -24.20 -23.26
CA GLU A 201 -84.29 -23.98 -23.96
C GLU A 201 -84.41 -22.80 -24.96
N ILE A 202 -85.53 -22.69 -25.69
CA ILE A 202 -85.87 -21.51 -26.50
C ILE A 202 -85.82 -20.23 -25.64
N ARG A 203 -86.48 -20.21 -24.47
CA ARG A 203 -86.45 -19.05 -23.56
C ARG A 203 -85.06 -18.73 -23.02
N LEU A 204 -84.20 -19.74 -22.83
CA LEU A 204 -82.81 -19.53 -22.43
C LEU A 204 -81.96 -18.95 -23.56
N LEU A 205 -82.16 -19.41 -24.80
CA LEU A 205 -81.52 -18.88 -26.00
C LEU A 205 -81.97 -17.43 -26.28
N GLU A 206 -83.27 -17.15 -26.23
CA GLU A 206 -83.84 -15.79 -26.30
C GLU A 206 -83.23 -14.89 -25.20
N GLY A 207 -83.13 -15.38 -23.95
CA GLY A 207 -82.46 -14.72 -22.83
C GLY A 207 -80.92 -14.59 -22.94
N THR A 208 -80.33 -15.05 -24.05
CA THR A 208 -78.93 -14.79 -24.43
C THR A 208 -78.78 -13.93 -25.67
N ARG A 209 -79.86 -13.53 -26.37
CA ARG A 209 -79.79 -12.78 -27.64
C ARG A 209 -78.91 -11.52 -27.56
N ASP A 210 -79.13 -10.67 -26.55
CA ASP A 210 -78.31 -9.46 -26.34
C ASP A 210 -76.82 -9.77 -26.13
N LYS A 211 -76.51 -10.92 -25.52
CA LYS A 211 -75.14 -11.38 -25.25
C LYS A 211 -74.50 -11.96 -26.52
N VAL A 212 -75.27 -12.63 -27.38
CA VAL A 212 -74.83 -13.08 -28.71
C VAL A 212 -74.51 -11.86 -29.57
N ILE A 213 -75.43 -10.89 -29.69
CA ILE A 213 -75.25 -9.66 -30.47
C ILE A 213 -74.01 -8.88 -29.96
N ALA A 214 -73.83 -8.75 -28.64
CA ALA A 214 -72.65 -8.10 -28.08
C ALA A 214 -71.34 -8.88 -28.33
N ASN A 215 -71.36 -10.21 -28.26
CA ASN A 215 -70.21 -11.07 -28.53
C ASN A 215 -69.83 -11.01 -30.02
N GLU A 216 -70.80 -11.12 -30.92
CA GLU A 216 -70.64 -11.00 -32.36
C GLU A 216 -70.09 -9.62 -32.75
N ALA A 217 -70.65 -8.52 -32.21
CA ALA A 217 -70.13 -7.18 -32.44
C ALA A 217 -68.68 -6.99 -31.94
N VAL A 218 -68.27 -7.71 -30.88
CA VAL A 218 -66.87 -7.73 -30.42
C VAL A 218 -65.98 -8.60 -31.31
N ARG A 219 -66.43 -9.80 -31.70
CA ARG A 219 -65.71 -10.71 -32.63
C ARG A 219 -65.51 -10.04 -34.00
N ALA A 220 -66.52 -9.35 -34.53
CA ALA A 220 -66.46 -8.57 -35.76
C ALA A 220 -65.44 -7.43 -35.68
N LYS A 221 -65.51 -6.58 -34.64
CA LYS A 221 -64.54 -5.48 -34.43
C LYS A 221 -63.09 -5.96 -34.28
N ILE A 222 -62.87 -7.14 -33.69
CA ILE A 222 -61.52 -7.74 -33.63
C ILE A 222 -61.11 -8.24 -35.02
N LYS A 223 -62.00 -8.92 -35.75
CA LYS A 223 -61.74 -9.41 -37.13
C LYS A 223 -61.39 -8.28 -38.09
N GLU A 224 -62.08 -7.14 -37.97
CA GLU A 224 -61.86 -5.91 -38.74
C GLU A 224 -60.52 -5.23 -38.37
N SER A 225 -60.20 -5.11 -37.08
CA SER A 225 -59.02 -4.35 -36.62
C SER A 225 -57.72 -5.16 -36.54
N MET A 226 -57.78 -6.50 -36.49
CA MET A 226 -56.60 -7.36 -36.27
C MET A 226 -56.54 -8.62 -37.17
N GLY A 227 -57.49 -8.82 -38.08
CA GLY A 227 -57.53 -9.99 -38.96
C GLY A 227 -58.12 -11.24 -38.29
N GLN A 228 -57.94 -12.41 -38.89
CA GLN A 228 -58.56 -13.64 -38.40
C GLN A 228 -57.85 -14.21 -37.17
N LYS A 229 -58.55 -15.08 -36.44
CA LYS A 229 -58.05 -15.76 -35.23
C LYS A 229 -56.71 -16.47 -35.48
N ASP A 230 -56.54 -17.07 -36.65
CA ASP A 230 -55.32 -17.77 -37.06
C ASP A 230 -54.19 -16.82 -37.49
N ASP A 231 -54.51 -15.67 -38.11
CA ASP A 231 -53.53 -14.63 -38.45
C ASP A 231 -52.89 -14.06 -37.17
N ILE A 232 -53.74 -13.68 -36.19
CA ILE A 232 -53.31 -13.17 -34.89
C ILE A 232 -52.53 -14.24 -34.13
N GLN A 233 -52.96 -15.51 -34.19
CA GLN A 233 -52.21 -16.61 -33.58
C GLN A 233 -50.85 -16.84 -34.27
N GLY A 234 -50.77 -16.67 -35.59
CA GLY A 234 -49.53 -16.71 -36.38
C GLY A 234 -48.58 -15.59 -35.97
N GLN A 235 -49.07 -14.35 -35.88
CA GLN A 235 -48.31 -13.19 -35.44
C GLN A 235 -47.76 -13.39 -34.00
N VAL A 236 -48.59 -13.85 -33.06
CA VAL A 236 -48.15 -14.13 -31.68
C VAL A 236 -47.14 -15.28 -31.61
N LYS A 237 -47.26 -16.32 -32.46
CA LYS A 237 -46.23 -17.38 -32.57
C LYS A 237 -44.89 -16.81 -33.07
N LEU A 238 -44.91 -15.98 -34.12
CA LEU A 238 -43.70 -15.36 -34.70
C LEU A 238 -43.02 -14.42 -33.70
N MET A 239 -43.78 -13.56 -33.02
CA MET A 239 -43.26 -12.67 -31.98
C MET A 239 -42.73 -13.44 -30.76
N GLY A 240 -43.39 -14.54 -30.39
CA GLY A 240 -42.92 -15.47 -29.35
C GLY A 240 -41.56 -16.09 -29.69
N ALA A 241 -41.37 -16.57 -30.92
CA ALA A 241 -40.09 -17.11 -31.38
C ALA A 241 -38.96 -16.05 -31.37
N GLY A 242 -39.26 -14.81 -31.79
CA GLY A 242 -38.32 -13.68 -31.70
C GLY A 242 -37.94 -13.35 -30.24
N LEU A 243 -38.92 -13.33 -29.34
CA LEU A 243 -38.69 -13.16 -27.90
C LEU A 243 -37.82 -14.27 -27.29
N ASP A 244 -37.95 -15.52 -27.75
CA ASP A 244 -37.09 -16.62 -27.29
C ASP A 244 -35.65 -16.51 -27.80
N GLY A 245 -35.40 -15.90 -28.96
CA GLY A 245 -34.07 -15.48 -29.38
C GLY A 245 -33.47 -14.43 -28.43
N VAL A 246 -34.22 -13.35 -28.19
CA VAL A 246 -33.85 -12.26 -27.27
C VAL A 246 -33.57 -12.78 -25.85
N LYS A 247 -34.33 -13.77 -25.36
CA LYS A 247 -34.07 -14.44 -24.06
C LYS A 247 -32.71 -15.18 -24.04
N LYS A 248 -32.36 -15.91 -25.10
CA LYS A 248 -31.10 -16.68 -25.20
C LYS A 248 -29.88 -15.75 -25.23
N GLU A 249 -29.93 -14.68 -26.03
CA GLU A 249 -28.87 -13.66 -26.10
C GLU A 249 -28.67 -12.98 -24.74
N ARG A 250 -29.77 -12.53 -24.12
CA ARG A 250 -29.79 -11.98 -22.75
C ARG A 250 -29.22 -12.94 -21.71
N GLN A 251 -29.49 -14.24 -21.83
CA GLN A 251 -28.95 -15.28 -20.94
C GLN A 251 -27.44 -15.45 -21.14
N ALA A 252 -26.95 -15.49 -22.38
CA ALA A 252 -25.52 -15.57 -22.69
C ALA A 252 -24.74 -14.35 -22.15
N ILE A 253 -25.28 -13.14 -22.33
CA ILE A 253 -24.69 -11.91 -21.77
C ILE A 253 -24.74 -11.94 -20.24
N SER A 254 -25.84 -12.41 -19.64
CA SER A 254 -25.92 -12.56 -18.17
C SER A 254 -24.91 -13.58 -17.63
N ALA A 255 -24.57 -14.64 -18.38
CA ALA A 255 -23.52 -15.59 -18.01
C ALA A 255 -22.12 -14.96 -18.07
N ARG A 256 -21.81 -14.21 -19.14
CA ARG A 256 -20.55 -13.44 -19.26
C ARG A 256 -20.38 -12.43 -18.11
N ILE A 257 -21.45 -11.71 -17.76
CA ILE A 257 -21.48 -10.77 -16.64
C ILE A 257 -21.21 -11.49 -15.31
N ASN A 258 -21.81 -12.66 -15.07
CA ASN A 258 -21.57 -13.42 -13.85
C ASN A 258 -20.08 -13.81 -13.74
N GLN A 259 -19.51 -14.39 -14.80
CA GLN A 259 -18.09 -14.79 -14.87
C GLN A 259 -17.13 -13.61 -14.63
N LEU A 260 -17.38 -12.46 -15.26
CA LEU A 260 -16.58 -11.24 -15.02
C LEU A 260 -16.78 -10.71 -13.60
N SER A 261 -18.01 -10.75 -13.04
CA SER A 261 -18.27 -10.34 -11.66
C SER A 261 -17.56 -11.23 -10.63
N GLU A 262 -17.33 -12.50 -10.94
CA GLU A 262 -16.58 -13.45 -10.11
C GLU A 262 -15.08 -13.15 -10.15
N LYS A 263 -14.52 -12.86 -11.34
CA LYS A 263 -13.14 -12.37 -11.46
C LYS A 263 -12.93 -11.03 -10.72
N VAL A 264 -13.87 -10.10 -10.82
CA VAL A 264 -13.81 -8.81 -10.09
C VAL A 264 -13.87 -9.00 -8.57
N LYS A 265 -14.61 -10.00 -8.06
CA LYS A 265 -14.59 -10.37 -6.63
C LYS A 265 -13.23 -10.96 -6.24
N ALA A 266 -12.74 -11.98 -6.96
CA ALA A 266 -11.45 -12.60 -6.69
C ALA A 266 -10.31 -11.56 -6.67
N ALA A 267 -10.23 -10.69 -7.69
CA ALA A 267 -9.26 -9.60 -7.75
C ALA A 267 -9.43 -8.59 -6.59
N LYS A 268 -10.66 -8.34 -6.11
CA LYS A 268 -10.89 -7.49 -4.92
C LYS A 268 -10.39 -8.16 -3.63
N ASP A 269 -10.62 -9.45 -3.48
CA ASP A 269 -10.23 -10.22 -2.29
C ASP A 269 -8.69 -10.37 -2.26
N GLU A 270 -8.05 -10.62 -3.40
CA GLU A 270 -6.58 -10.57 -3.57
C GLU A 270 -5.99 -9.19 -3.25
N ILE A 271 -6.63 -8.09 -3.70
CA ILE A 271 -6.22 -6.73 -3.31
C ILE A 271 -6.33 -6.55 -1.78
N GLN A 272 -7.36 -7.08 -1.13
CA GLN A 272 -7.51 -6.99 0.33
C GLN A 272 -6.44 -7.79 1.09
N VAL A 273 -6.00 -8.94 0.55
CA VAL A 273 -4.84 -9.68 1.07
C VAL A 273 -3.57 -8.84 0.94
N LEU A 274 -3.25 -8.36 -0.27
CA LEU A 274 -2.06 -7.54 -0.54
C LEU A 274 -2.05 -6.23 0.25
N GLU A 275 -3.20 -5.60 0.49
CA GLU A 275 -3.32 -4.42 1.35
C GLU A 275 -2.99 -4.72 2.82
N ASN A 276 -3.32 -5.91 3.31
CA ASN A 276 -2.98 -6.34 4.67
C ASN A 276 -1.51 -6.76 4.77
N GLU A 277 -0.96 -7.46 3.78
CA GLU A 277 0.48 -7.73 3.68
C GLU A 277 1.28 -6.41 3.67
N LEU A 278 0.89 -5.44 2.84
CA LEU A 278 1.54 -4.13 2.75
C LEU A 278 1.55 -3.38 4.08
N LYS A 279 0.47 -3.49 4.89
CA LYS A 279 0.43 -2.98 6.28
C LYS A 279 1.49 -3.68 7.14
N THR A 280 1.46 -5.02 7.23
CA THR A 280 2.39 -5.76 8.10
C THR A 280 3.87 -5.60 7.70
N VAL A 281 4.18 -5.49 6.41
CA VAL A 281 5.54 -5.23 5.93
C VAL A 281 5.96 -3.77 6.22
N THR A 282 5.04 -2.81 6.09
CA THR A 282 5.29 -1.41 6.48
C THR A 282 5.53 -1.30 7.99
N GLU A 283 4.73 -1.95 8.84
CA GLU A 283 4.98 -1.99 10.29
C GLU A 283 6.33 -2.61 10.65
N LYS A 284 6.71 -3.72 10.01
CA LYS A 284 8.03 -4.36 10.23
C LYS A 284 9.16 -3.41 9.84
N ARG A 285 9.04 -2.73 8.69
CA ARG A 285 9.98 -1.69 8.23
C ARG A 285 10.09 -0.54 9.24
N ASP A 286 8.97 -0.08 9.78
CA ASP A 286 8.92 1.09 10.66
C ASP A 286 9.43 0.77 12.08
N LYS A 287 9.26 -0.47 12.54
CA LYS A 287 9.92 -1.03 13.72
C LYS A 287 11.45 -1.11 13.52
N ALA A 288 11.92 -1.63 12.37
CA ALA A 288 13.34 -1.66 12.03
C ALA A 288 13.96 -0.25 11.93
N TYR A 289 13.27 0.71 11.29
CA TYR A 289 13.71 2.11 11.22
C TYR A 289 13.79 2.79 12.59
N SER A 290 12.85 2.46 13.49
CA SER A 290 12.87 2.96 14.87
C SER A 290 14.05 2.40 15.67
N ASN A 291 14.33 1.09 15.55
CA ASN A 291 15.52 0.45 16.13
C ASN A 291 16.82 1.10 15.62
N ILE A 292 16.95 1.36 14.32
CA ILE A 292 18.11 2.07 13.73
C ILE A 292 18.26 3.48 14.33
N ARG A 293 17.15 4.21 14.50
CA ARG A 293 17.14 5.54 15.13
C ARG A 293 17.59 5.48 16.59
N GLU A 294 17.16 4.47 17.35
CA GLU A 294 17.54 4.25 18.75
C GLU A 294 19.01 3.84 18.87
N LEU A 295 19.52 2.95 18.01
CA LEU A 295 20.95 2.57 17.98
C LEU A 295 21.86 3.76 17.61
N ARG A 296 21.43 4.62 16.67
CA ARG A 296 22.16 5.87 16.34
C ARG A 296 22.13 6.83 17.53
N LYS A 297 20.98 6.99 18.20
CA LYS A 297 20.86 7.79 19.43
C LYS A 297 21.79 7.27 20.54
N GLN A 298 21.81 5.96 20.80
CA GLN A 298 22.69 5.33 21.80
C GLN A 298 24.18 5.58 21.50
N ARG A 299 24.62 5.47 20.24
CA ARG A 299 25.99 5.83 19.84
C ARG A 299 26.30 7.30 20.15
N ASP A 300 25.37 8.20 19.83
CA ASP A 300 25.57 9.64 19.97
C ASP A 300 25.53 10.07 21.45
N GLU A 301 24.72 9.41 22.29
CA GLU A 301 24.73 9.53 23.75
C GLU A 301 26.02 8.97 24.36
N ASN A 302 26.49 7.79 23.92
CA ASN A 302 27.80 7.23 24.30
C ASN A 302 28.97 8.17 23.92
N ASN A 303 28.82 9.00 22.88
CA ASN A 303 29.84 9.96 22.44
C ASN A 303 29.55 11.42 22.86
N SER A 304 28.55 11.66 23.71
CA SER A 304 28.17 12.99 24.22
C SER A 304 29.36 13.77 24.82
N GLY A 305 30.20 13.12 25.65
CA GLY A 305 31.40 13.72 26.23
C GLY A 305 32.45 14.13 25.20
N PHE A 306 32.57 13.44 24.07
CA PHE A 306 33.43 13.85 22.96
C PHE A 306 32.92 15.11 22.27
N TYR A 307 31.60 15.21 22.02
CA TYR A 307 31.02 16.41 21.43
C TYR A 307 31.11 17.62 22.37
N GLN A 308 30.86 17.43 23.68
CA GLN A 308 31.06 18.46 24.69
C GLN A 308 32.53 18.91 24.76
N GLY A 309 33.49 17.97 24.83
CA GLY A 309 34.92 18.25 24.81
C GLY A 309 35.37 19.00 23.54
N ARG A 310 34.76 18.72 22.38
CA ARG A 310 35.01 19.46 21.14
C ARG A 310 34.53 20.91 21.22
N VAL A 311 33.38 21.18 21.85
CA VAL A 311 32.88 22.55 22.08
C VAL A 311 33.79 23.32 23.04
N VAL A 312 34.21 22.68 24.15
CA VAL A 312 35.19 23.24 25.11
C VAL A 312 36.51 23.59 24.42
N LEU A 313 37.06 22.68 23.62
CA LEU A 313 38.29 22.90 22.86
C LEU A 313 38.16 23.97 21.76
N ASN A 314 36.95 24.26 21.27
CA ASN A 314 36.74 25.40 20.37
C ASN A 314 36.80 26.71 21.16
N LYS A 315 36.02 26.84 22.25
CA LYS A 315 36.05 28.02 23.13
C LYS A 315 37.47 28.36 23.61
N ALA A 316 38.27 27.35 23.97
CA ALA A 316 39.66 27.54 24.37
C ALA A 316 40.54 28.12 23.25
N ARG A 317 40.29 27.77 21.97
CA ARG A 317 40.98 28.41 20.82
C ARG A 317 40.49 29.82 20.58
N ASP A 318 39.19 30.06 20.74
CA ASP A 318 38.57 31.38 20.53
C ASP A 318 39.12 32.39 21.56
N LEU A 319 39.18 32.01 22.85
CA LEU A 319 39.82 32.80 23.91
C LEU A 319 41.33 33.00 23.69
N ALA A 320 42.04 31.96 23.24
CA ALA A 320 43.46 32.07 22.92
C ALA A 320 43.73 33.04 21.74
N ALA A 321 42.86 33.06 20.72
CA ALA A 321 42.93 34.01 19.61
C ALA A 321 42.60 35.45 20.06
N GLN A 322 41.66 35.61 21.00
CA GLN A 322 41.35 36.88 21.66
C GLN A 322 42.42 37.32 22.67
N LYS A 323 43.40 36.46 22.99
CA LYS A 323 44.41 36.64 24.05
C LYS A 323 43.80 36.86 25.45
N ASN A 324 42.60 36.35 25.71
CA ASN A 324 41.98 36.41 27.03
C ASN A 324 42.56 35.29 27.91
N ILE A 325 43.63 35.61 28.64
CA ILE A 325 44.43 34.64 29.39
C ILE A 325 43.68 34.15 30.64
N GLU A 326 43.01 35.05 31.36
CA GLU A 326 42.37 34.76 32.64
C GLU A 326 41.16 33.83 32.47
N GLU A 327 40.30 34.09 31.47
CA GLU A 327 39.20 33.17 31.15
C GLU A 327 39.70 31.83 30.61
N LEU A 328 40.80 31.81 29.86
CA LEU A 328 41.38 30.57 29.34
C LEU A 328 41.98 29.70 30.46
N GLU A 329 42.61 30.33 31.44
CA GLU A 329 43.15 29.68 32.65
C GLU A 329 42.02 29.14 33.53
N ALA A 330 40.99 29.94 33.79
CA ALA A 330 39.80 29.51 34.52
C ALA A 330 39.06 28.33 33.83
N LEU A 331 38.91 28.38 32.49
CA LEU A 331 38.29 27.32 31.70
C LEU A 331 39.15 26.04 31.68
N SER A 332 40.48 26.17 31.66
CA SER A 332 41.42 25.05 31.82
C SER A 332 41.25 24.39 33.19
N ASN A 333 41.29 25.17 34.27
CA ASN A 333 41.22 24.64 35.63
C ASN A 333 39.86 23.97 35.92
N ALA A 334 38.75 24.62 35.56
CA ALA A 334 37.40 24.08 35.78
C ALA A 334 37.16 22.74 35.06
N GLU A 335 37.66 22.56 33.83
CA GLU A 335 37.51 21.28 33.11
C GLU A 335 38.45 20.18 33.64
N VAL A 336 39.63 20.55 34.18
CA VAL A 336 40.54 19.62 34.86
C VAL A 336 39.95 19.15 36.20
N GLU A 337 39.44 20.06 37.04
CA GLU A 337 38.77 19.73 38.31
C GLU A 337 37.54 18.83 38.10
N LYS A 338 36.71 19.17 37.10
CA LYS A 338 35.55 18.39 36.66
C LYS A 338 35.94 16.99 36.17
N PHE A 339 37.04 16.87 35.41
CA PHE A 339 37.55 15.57 34.99
C PHE A 339 38.08 14.75 36.17
N ILE A 340 38.90 15.34 37.05
CA ILE A 340 39.44 14.67 38.25
C ILE A 340 38.30 14.20 39.16
N SER A 341 37.27 15.02 39.35
CA SER A 341 36.07 14.67 40.13
C SER A 341 35.34 13.46 39.55
N LEU A 342 35.13 13.41 38.23
CA LEU A 342 34.53 12.26 37.55
C LEU A 342 35.44 11.02 37.59
N TRP A 343 36.75 11.22 37.40
CA TRP A 343 37.77 10.17 37.43
C TRP A 343 37.81 9.48 38.79
N CYS A 344 37.97 10.23 39.88
CA CYS A 344 37.98 9.66 41.23
C CYS A 344 36.66 8.97 41.57
N SER A 345 35.53 9.66 41.36
CA SER A 345 34.21 9.20 41.81
C SER A 345 33.60 8.03 41.02
N LYS A 346 33.88 7.90 39.72
CA LYS A 346 33.13 6.96 38.84
C LYS A 346 34.04 5.94 38.17
N LYS A 347 34.09 4.71 38.71
CA LYS A 347 34.82 3.58 38.10
C LYS A 347 34.46 3.36 36.63
N ASN A 348 33.17 3.37 36.30
CA ASN A 348 32.69 3.17 34.92
C ASN A 348 33.23 4.23 33.94
N PHE A 349 33.43 5.47 34.41
CA PHE A 349 34.00 6.55 33.60
C PHE A 349 35.50 6.35 33.35
N ARG A 350 36.26 5.88 34.35
CA ARG A 350 37.68 5.53 34.16
C ARG A 350 37.84 4.42 33.12
N GLU A 351 37.07 3.34 33.27
CA GLU A 351 37.12 2.21 32.36
C GLU A 351 36.69 2.58 30.93
N ASP A 352 35.64 3.38 30.77
CA ASP A 352 35.19 3.87 29.46
C ASP A 352 36.27 4.76 28.82
N TYR A 353 36.76 5.78 29.54
CA TYR A 353 37.82 6.67 29.04
C TYR A 353 39.09 5.90 28.65
N GLU A 354 39.49 4.91 29.45
CA GLU A 354 40.61 4.01 29.13
C GLU A 354 40.36 3.20 27.85
N LYS A 355 39.20 2.55 27.73
CA LYS A 355 38.81 1.78 26.51
C LYS A 355 38.86 2.65 25.25
N ARG A 356 38.53 3.95 25.35
CA ARG A 356 38.64 4.94 24.25
C ARG A 356 40.07 5.38 23.95
N LEU A 357 41.00 5.26 24.89
CA LEU A 357 42.41 5.55 24.67
C LEU A 357 43.15 4.40 23.98
N LEU A 358 42.80 3.14 24.27
CA LEU A 358 43.50 1.94 23.76
C LEU A 358 43.80 1.98 22.24
N PRO A 359 42.86 2.33 21.32
CA PRO A 359 43.15 2.32 19.88
C PRO A 359 44.25 3.31 19.49
N SER A 360 44.43 4.38 20.26
CA SER A 360 45.46 5.39 20.00
C SER A 360 46.71 5.22 20.86
N LEU A 361 46.72 4.32 21.85
CA LEU A 361 47.95 3.82 22.44
C LEU A 361 48.57 2.81 21.47
N ASP A 362 47.77 1.84 21.02
CA ASP A 362 48.16 0.79 20.08
C ASP A 362 48.68 1.36 18.74
N ALA A 363 47.94 2.27 18.11
CA ALA A 363 48.36 2.95 16.87
C ALA A 363 49.56 3.90 17.03
N ARG A 364 50.04 4.15 18.26
CA ARG A 364 51.31 4.85 18.55
C ARG A 364 52.40 3.91 19.09
N GLN A 365 52.15 2.59 19.08
CA GLN A 365 53.03 1.58 19.66
C GLN A 365 53.37 1.87 21.13
N LEU A 366 52.38 2.30 21.91
CA LEU A 366 52.49 2.54 23.35
C LEU A 366 51.79 1.43 24.13
N SER A 367 52.38 1.04 25.27
CA SER A 367 51.77 0.16 26.27
C SER A 367 50.61 0.86 26.98
N ARG A 368 49.85 0.11 27.79
CA ARG A 368 48.69 0.63 28.56
C ARG A 368 49.05 1.84 29.43
N ASP A 369 50.24 1.81 30.02
CA ASP A 369 50.80 2.87 30.88
C ASP A 369 51.42 4.05 30.07
N GLY A 370 51.28 4.08 28.75
CA GLY A 370 51.77 5.16 27.88
C GLY A 370 53.27 5.15 27.56
N ARG A 371 54.03 4.17 28.07
CA ARG A 371 55.43 3.91 27.69
C ARG A 371 55.52 3.32 26.28
N MET A 372 56.69 3.41 25.63
CA MET A 372 56.94 2.69 24.37
C MET A 372 56.79 1.18 24.60
N ARG A 373 56.06 0.52 23.70
CA ARG A 373 55.76 -0.92 23.71
C ARG A 373 56.95 -1.70 23.15
N ASN A 374 57.34 -2.82 23.77
CA ASN A 374 58.47 -3.60 23.27
C ASN A 374 58.13 -4.28 21.93
N PRO A 375 59.11 -4.53 21.03
CA PRO A 375 58.86 -5.11 19.71
C PRO A 375 58.15 -6.48 19.74
N GLU A 376 58.37 -7.26 20.79
CA GLU A 376 57.82 -8.62 20.98
C GLU A 376 56.44 -8.63 21.68
N GLU A 377 56.00 -7.50 22.25
CA GLU A 377 54.71 -7.43 22.93
C GLU A 377 53.54 -7.53 21.94
N LYS A 378 52.40 -8.04 22.41
CA LYS A 378 51.17 -8.15 21.60
C LYS A 378 50.43 -6.80 21.54
N PRO A 379 49.65 -6.52 20.49
CA PRO A 379 48.83 -5.31 20.41
C PRO A 379 47.86 -5.19 21.58
N LEU A 380 47.58 -3.97 22.04
CA LEU A 380 46.58 -3.68 23.08
C LEU A 380 45.14 -3.94 22.61
N ILE A 381 44.92 -4.01 21.29
CA ILE A 381 43.66 -4.40 20.67
C ILE A 381 43.94 -5.61 19.77
N ALA A 382 43.35 -6.75 20.12
CA ALA A 382 43.27 -7.88 19.19
C ALA A 382 42.45 -7.44 17.96
N PRO A 383 42.93 -7.70 16.73
CA PRO A 383 42.15 -7.43 15.52
C PRO A 383 40.76 -8.08 15.62
N PRO A 384 39.68 -7.41 15.17
CA PRO A 384 38.35 -7.99 15.22
C PRO A 384 38.31 -9.27 14.38
N GLU A 385 37.98 -10.40 15.02
CA GLU A 385 37.93 -11.69 14.34
C GLU A 385 36.98 -11.63 13.14
N ALA A 386 37.49 -12.00 11.97
CA ALA A 386 36.64 -12.19 10.80
C ALA A 386 35.65 -13.35 11.06
N PRO A 387 34.40 -13.25 10.61
CA PRO A 387 33.46 -14.36 10.75
C PRO A 387 34.04 -15.63 10.09
N PRO A 388 33.90 -16.81 10.72
CA PRO A 388 34.68 -17.98 10.35
C PRO A 388 34.38 -18.41 8.91
N GLN A 389 35.38 -18.26 8.04
CA GLN A 389 35.33 -18.82 6.69
C GLN A 389 35.30 -20.34 6.79
N ALA A 390 34.43 -20.97 6.00
CA ALA A 390 34.27 -22.42 6.01
C ALA A 390 35.60 -23.10 5.62
N LYS A 391 36.15 -23.91 6.53
CA LYS A 391 37.31 -24.76 6.20
C LYS A 391 36.86 -25.83 5.20
N ALA A 392 37.57 -25.91 4.09
CA ALA A 392 37.32 -26.91 3.06
C ALA A 392 37.52 -28.34 3.57
N VAL A 393 36.89 -29.29 2.89
CA VAL A 393 36.97 -30.72 3.18
C VAL A 393 38.40 -31.23 2.94
N THR A 394 38.88 -32.07 3.86
CA THR A 394 39.94 -33.04 3.56
C THR A 394 39.51 -34.41 4.09
N GLU A 395 39.64 -35.43 3.25
CA GLU A 395 39.04 -36.76 3.42
C GLU A 395 40.12 -37.80 3.74
N VAL A 396 40.05 -38.46 4.91
CA VAL A 396 40.70 -39.76 5.14
C VAL A 396 39.82 -40.66 6.02
N VAL A 397 39.71 -41.92 5.58
CA VAL A 397 38.87 -43.04 6.06
C VAL A 397 39.21 -43.50 7.51
N PRO A 398 38.27 -44.10 8.28
CA PRO A 398 38.30 -44.09 9.76
C PRO A 398 38.82 -45.37 10.44
N LYS A 399 38.94 -45.33 11.78
CA LYS A 399 39.11 -46.50 12.67
C LYS A 399 38.28 -46.32 13.95
N ALA A 400 37.84 -47.42 14.58
CA ALA A 400 36.71 -47.42 15.53
C ALA A 400 36.97 -48.15 16.86
N LYS A 401 36.02 -48.00 17.81
CA LYS A 401 35.91 -48.61 19.17
C LYS A 401 36.74 -47.87 20.26
N ALA A 402 36.30 -47.71 21.52
CA ALA A 402 35.02 -48.09 22.18
C ALA A 402 34.64 -47.22 23.42
N LYS A 403 33.36 -47.36 23.82
CA LYS A 403 32.65 -47.02 25.08
C LYS A 403 33.43 -46.54 26.33
N GLN A 404 32.89 -45.50 26.98
CA GLN A 404 32.35 -45.44 28.37
C GLN A 404 31.48 -44.15 28.44
N GLN A 405 30.18 -44.11 28.80
CA GLN A 405 29.40 -44.55 30.00
C GLN A 405 29.54 -43.67 31.25
N GLN A 406 28.56 -42.77 31.47
CA GLN A 406 27.93 -42.26 32.72
C GLN A 406 27.29 -40.88 32.44
N GLN A 407 26.18 -40.41 33.05
CA GLN A 407 25.03 -41.03 33.72
C GLN A 407 23.89 -39.97 33.79
N GLN A 408 22.63 -40.39 33.61
CA GLN A 408 21.40 -39.66 34.03
C GLN A 408 20.87 -40.32 35.35
N PRO A 409 19.76 -39.93 36.02
CA PRO A 409 18.62 -39.05 35.61
C PRO A 409 18.01 -38.13 36.70
N LYS A 410 16.99 -37.34 36.30
CA LYS A 410 15.62 -37.16 36.90
C LYS A 410 14.94 -35.96 36.22
N GLU A 411 13.82 -36.05 35.52
CA GLU A 411 12.44 -36.52 35.84
C GLU A 411 11.53 -35.42 36.43
N GLU A 412 10.28 -35.38 35.97
CA GLU A 412 9.24 -34.34 36.20
C GLU A 412 8.30 -34.74 37.39
N PRO A 413 6.94 -34.57 37.48
CA PRO A 413 5.89 -34.06 36.56
C PRO A 413 4.78 -33.17 37.19
N VAL A 414 3.64 -33.01 36.47
CA VAL A 414 2.26 -32.55 36.86
C VAL A 414 2.06 -31.08 37.34
N SER A 415 0.89 -30.43 37.19
CA SER A 415 -0.43 -30.82 36.62
C SER A 415 -1.23 -29.62 36.03
N ALA A 416 -2.28 -29.91 35.24
CA ALA A 416 -3.45 -29.03 35.03
C ALA A 416 -4.61 -29.43 35.97
N PRO A 417 -5.73 -28.68 36.11
CA PRO A 417 -6.80 -28.67 35.10
C PRO A 417 -7.62 -27.35 34.96
N LYS A 418 -8.68 -27.38 34.13
CA LYS A 418 -9.86 -26.46 34.16
C LYS A 418 -11.06 -27.20 34.79
N PRO A 419 -12.13 -26.52 35.24
CA PRO A 419 -13.24 -26.15 34.34
C PRO A 419 -13.67 -24.67 34.59
N ASP A 420 -14.86 -24.11 34.28
CA ASP A 420 -16.09 -24.57 33.58
C ASP A 420 -16.83 -23.36 32.93
N ALA A 421 -18.09 -23.55 32.49
CA ALA A 421 -19.08 -22.51 32.13
C ALA A 421 -20.42 -22.73 32.87
N PRO A 422 -21.43 -21.87 32.69
CA PRO A 422 -22.58 -22.33 31.89
C PRO A 422 -23.24 -21.28 30.97
N ALA A 423 -24.16 -21.74 30.12
CA ALA A 423 -25.04 -20.93 29.26
C ALA A 423 -26.22 -20.30 30.07
N VAL A 424 -27.17 -19.49 29.55
CA VAL A 424 -27.74 -19.31 28.19
C VAL A 424 -28.12 -17.81 27.97
N GLN A 425 -28.94 -17.27 27.04
CA GLN A 425 -30.05 -17.77 26.19
C GLN A 425 -30.17 -17.00 24.84
N LYS A 426 -31.28 -17.16 24.09
CA LYS A 426 -31.49 -16.65 22.71
C LYS A 426 -32.12 -15.24 22.65
N LYS A 427 -31.82 -14.48 21.58
CA LYS A 427 -32.81 -13.74 20.74
C LYS A 427 -32.18 -13.27 19.41
N ALA A 428 -32.99 -12.79 18.45
CA ALA A 428 -32.60 -12.61 17.05
C ALA A 428 -33.19 -11.34 16.40
N LYS A 429 -32.59 -10.91 15.27
CA LYS A 429 -32.81 -9.64 14.50
C LYS A 429 -32.41 -8.38 15.30
N ASP A 430 -31.77 -7.36 14.73
CA ASP A 430 -31.59 -6.93 13.33
C ASP A 430 -30.14 -6.51 13.02
N ALA A 431 -29.67 -6.72 11.77
CA ALA A 431 -28.27 -6.44 11.39
C ALA A 431 -28.07 -5.80 9.99
N ALA A 432 -29.14 -5.53 9.24
CA ALA A 432 -29.05 -5.14 7.83
C ALA A 432 -28.90 -3.62 7.57
N LYS A 433 -29.31 -2.76 8.51
CA LYS A 433 -29.50 -1.31 8.23
C LYS A 433 -28.36 -0.39 8.70
N VAL A 434 -27.53 -0.82 9.66
CA VAL A 434 -26.44 0.00 10.22
C VAL A 434 -25.27 0.16 9.24
N LYS A 435 -24.93 -0.88 8.47
CA LYS A 435 -23.73 -0.90 7.62
C LYS A 435 -23.74 0.13 6.48
N ASN A 436 -24.90 0.52 5.95
CA ASN A 436 -24.98 1.53 4.89
C ASN A 436 -24.84 2.98 5.41
N VAL A 437 -25.08 3.23 6.69
CA VAL A 437 -24.95 4.57 7.28
C VAL A 437 -23.46 4.85 7.54
N VAL A 438 -22.79 3.96 8.26
CA VAL A 438 -21.35 4.10 8.60
C VAL A 438 -20.47 4.27 7.36
N VAL A 439 -20.75 3.54 6.27
CA VAL A 439 -19.98 3.65 5.01
C VAL A 439 -20.23 4.99 4.30
N ALA A 440 -21.43 5.57 4.43
CA ALA A 440 -21.71 6.91 3.89
C ALA A 440 -21.00 8.01 4.69
N ASP A 441 -21.02 7.91 6.02
CA ASP A 441 -20.32 8.84 6.92
C ASP A 441 -18.79 8.81 6.70
N GLU A 442 -18.20 7.62 6.55
CA GLU A 442 -16.76 7.46 6.25
C GLU A 442 -16.38 8.04 4.86
N GLU A 443 -17.24 7.89 3.84
CA GLU A 443 -17.01 8.53 2.54
C GLU A 443 -17.09 10.07 2.61
N GLU A 444 -18.01 10.63 3.41
CA GLU A 444 -18.14 12.08 3.55
C GLU A 444 -16.95 12.69 4.32
N GLU A 445 -16.48 12.04 5.39
CA GLU A 445 -15.28 12.47 6.13
C GLU A 445 -14.00 12.34 5.28
N MET A 446 -13.87 11.30 4.46
CA MET A 446 -12.77 11.19 3.49
C MET A 446 -12.78 12.35 2.48
N ARG A 447 -13.95 12.76 1.98
CA ARG A 447 -14.11 13.92 1.09
C ARG A 447 -13.75 15.23 1.80
N LYS A 448 -14.21 15.43 3.05
CA LYS A 448 -13.84 16.60 3.89
C LYS A 448 -12.33 16.66 4.14
N CYS A 449 -11.68 15.53 4.44
CA CYS A 449 -10.24 15.45 4.61
C CYS A 449 -9.48 15.88 3.35
N MET A 450 -9.85 15.40 2.15
CA MET A 450 -9.19 15.82 0.90
C MET A 450 -9.39 17.32 0.58
N VAL A 451 -10.56 17.88 0.88
CA VAL A 451 -10.81 19.33 0.74
C VAL A 451 -9.97 20.15 1.73
N LEU A 452 -9.85 19.70 2.98
CA LEU A 452 -9.01 20.33 3.99
C LEU A 452 -7.52 20.25 3.65
N GLU A 453 -7.04 19.11 3.14
CA GLU A 453 -5.64 18.97 2.71
C GLU A 453 -5.34 19.84 1.49
N SER A 454 -6.26 19.92 0.53
CA SER A 454 -6.18 20.84 -0.62
C SER A 454 -6.13 22.30 -0.18
N ARG A 455 -6.96 22.70 0.80
CA ARG A 455 -6.91 24.04 1.43
C ARG A 455 -5.60 24.27 2.21
N ARG A 456 -4.99 23.23 2.80
CA ARG A 456 -3.65 23.31 3.45
C ARG A 456 -2.51 23.39 2.43
N ARG A 457 -2.59 22.71 1.28
CA ARG A 457 -1.63 22.83 0.16
C ARG A 457 -1.71 24.22 -0.47
N ARG A 458 -2.91 24.72 -0.80
CA ARG A 458 -3.10 26.08 -1.36
C ARG A 458 -2.59 27.18 -0.40
N ARG A 459 -2.86 27.06 0.91
CA ARG A 459 -2.28 27.98 1.91
C ARG A 459 -0.76 27.87 2.06
N ARG A 460 -0.15 26.68 1.93
CA ARG A 460 1.33 26.54 1.89
C ARG A 460 1.95 27.15 0.63
N TRP A 461 1.25 27.11 -0.51
CA TRP A 461 1.70 27.77 -1.74
C TRP A 461 1.63 29.30 -1.62
N MET A 462 0.52 29.84 -1.09
CA MET A 462 0.36 31.27 -0.78
C MET A 462 1.33 31.80 0.31
N LYS A 463 1.98 30.91 1.08
CA LYS A 463 3.00 31.29 2.09
C LYS A 463 4.44 31.02 1.63
N ARG A 464 4.63 30.79 0.33
CA ARG A 464 5.92 30.63 -0.39
C ARG A 464 6.03 31.61 -1.56
N ARG A 465 5.22 32.66 -1.55
CA ARG A 465 5.10 33.73 -2.53
C ARG A 465 4.83 35.03 -1.77
#